data_AF-A0A3B9HHD0-F1
#
_entry.id   AF-A0A3B9HHD0-F1
#
_cell.length_a   1.000
_cell.length_b   1.000
_cell.length_c   1.000
_cell.angle_alpha   90.00
_cell.angle_beta   90.00
_cell.angle_gamma   90.00
#
_symmetry.space_group_name_H-M   'P 1'
#
loop_
_entity.id
_entity.type
_entity.pdbx_description
1 polymer ?
#
loop_
_entity_poly.entity_id
_entity_poly.type
_entity_poly.pdbx_seq_one_letter_code
_entity_poly.pdbx_strand_id
1 'polypeptide(L)'
;EEEPEVEESPEEAKEPPTPPEKPFNMGLGVGSATIDGEIFNQIALRPEFKLGSLGIGLDLVLYVDNEGNIRKDEWDEASDFVDKFLYIRWGEKSDPFWFKVGSLEGVTLGYGGLLSGYSNMMEFPSIRRVGLNTGANFGNFGTELFFSNVKDFTRG
;
A
#
# COMPACT_ATOMS: atom_id res chain seq x y z
N GLU A 1 36.07 -17.25 53.08
CA GLU A 1 36.31 -17.18 51.63
C GLU A 1 34.96 -17.27 50.97
N GLU A 2 34.60 -16.22 50.21
CA GLU A 2 33.32 -16.07 49.53
C GLU A 2 33.28 -16.99 48.30
N GLU A 3 32.14 -17.68 48.11
CA GLU A 3 31.82 -18.38 46.87
C GLU A 3 31.57 -17.34 45.77
N PRO A 4 32.03 -17.54 44.52
CA PRO A 4 31.72 -16.62 43.46
C PRO A 4 30.30 -16.89 42.94
N GLU A 5 29.42 -15.91 43.12
CA GLU A 5 28.13 -15.81 42.44
C GLU A 5 28.39 -15.55 40.95
N VAL A 6 28.01 -16.50 40.09
CA VAL A 6 28.09 -16.33 38.64
C VAL A 6 26.88 -15.50 38.23
N GLU A 7 27.09 -14.23 37.89
CA GLU A 7 26.08 -13.41 37.21
C GLU A 7 25.73 -14.04 35.85
N GLU A 8 24.54 -14.64 35.77
CA GLU A 8 23.93 -14.99 34.48
C GLU A 8 23.58 -13.68 33.75
N SER A 9 24.43 -13.33 32.76
CA SER A 9 24.07 -12.34 31.74
C SER A 9 22.72 -12.73 31.11
N PRO A 10 21.77 -11.79 30.94
CA PRO A 10 20.50 -12.11 30.29
C PRO A 10 20.80 -12.56 28.87
N GLU A 11 20.46 -13.82 28.58
CA GLU A 11 20.50 -14.39 27.25
C GLU A 11 19.65 -13.50 26.34
N GLU A 12 20.32 -12.80 25.41
CA GLU A 12 19.69 -11.95 24.41
C GLU A 12 18.72 -12.82 23.60
N ALA A 13 17.43 -12.71 23.94
CA ALA A 13 16.37 -13.48 23.30
C ALA A 13 16.35 -13.10 21.81
N LYS A 14 17.00 -13.92 20.99
CA LYS A 14 17.00 -13.77 19.53
C LYS A 14 15.54 -13.78 19.09
N GLU A 15 15.07 -12.64 18.59
CA GLU A 15 13.78 -12.56 17.94
C GLU A 15 13.71 -13.65 16.87
N PRO A 16 12.62 -14.44 16.82
CA PRO A 16 12.50 -15.49 15.83
C PRO A 16 12.66 -14.89 14.43
N PRO A 17 13.35 -15.59 13.51
CA PRO A 17 13.57 -15.07 12.16
C PRO A 17 12.22 -14.76 11.52
N THR A 18 12.05 -13.52 11.07
CA THR A 18 10.87 -13.11 10.32
C THR A 18 10.71 -14.01 9.10
N PRO A 19 9.52 -14.59 8.86
CA PRO A 19 9.29 -15.40 7.69
C PRO A 19 9.67 -14.61 6.43
N PRO A 20 10.31 -15.25 5.44
CA PRO A 20 10.65 -14.58 4.19
C PRO A 20 9.37 -14.02 3.56
N GLU A 21 9.43 -12.75 3.17
CA GLU A 21 8.31 -12.08 2.54
C GLU A 21 7.91 -12.80 1.25
N LYS A 22 6.61 -13.07 1.09
CA LYS A 22 6.10 -13.80 -0.07
C LYS A 22 6.22 -12.90 -1.33
N PRO A 23 6.68 -13.43 -2.46
CA PRO A 23 6.79 -12.68 -3.71
C PRO A 23 5.43 -12.35 -4.34
N PHE A 24 4.35 -12.93 -3.81
CA PHE A 24 2.99 -12.77 -4.30
C PHE A 24 1.99 -12.73 -3.13
N ASN A 25 1.02 -11.82 -3.22
CA ASN A 25 -0.15 -11.75 -2.36
C ASN A 25 -1.41 -11.57 -3.21
N MET A 26 -2.57 -11.96 -2.68
CA MET A 26 -3.86 -11.78 -3.34
C MET A 26 -4.90 -11.31 -2.33
N GLY A 27 -5.40 -10.08 -2.54
CA GLY A 27 -6.56 -9.56 -1.85
C GLY A 27 -7.86 -9.84 -2.61
N LEU A 28 -8.93 -10.06 -1.86
CA LEU A 28 -10.31 -10.11 -2.37
C LEU A 28 -11.13 -9.04 -1.66
N GLY A 29 -11.88 -8.24 -2.42
CA GLY A 29 -12.82 -7.26 -1.91
C GLY A 29 -14.21 -7.48 -2.49
N VAL A 30 -15.24 -7.22 -1.71
CA VAL A 30 -16.64 -7.16 -2.16
C VAL A 30 -17.27 -5.88 -1.66
N GLY A 31 -18.20 -5.31 -2.41
CA GLY A 31 -18.84 -4.05 -2.04
C GLY A 31 -19.94 -3.64 -3.01
N SER A 32 -20.35 -2.38 -2.93
CA SER A 32 -21.32 -1.78 -3.85
C SER A 32 -20.92 -0.34 -4.18
N ALA A 33 -21.12 0.10 -5.42
CA ALA A 33 -21.00 1.52 -5.79
C ALA A 33 -22.24 1.98 -6.56
N THR A 34 -22.57 3.24 -6.39
CA THR A 34 -23.50 3.94 -7.27
C THR A 34 -22.68 4.66 -8.33
N ILE A 35 -22.84 4.26 -9.59
CA ILE A 35 -22.16 4.87 -10.74
C ILE A 35 -23.25 5.30 -11.72
N ASP A 36 -23.24 6.57 -12.13
CA ASP A 36 -24.24 7.15 -13.05
C ASP A 36 -25.71 6.98 -12.61
N GLY A 37 -25.94 6.84 -11.29
CA GLY A 37 -27.28 6.65 -10.72
C GLY A 37 -27.74 5.19 -10.60
N GLU A 38 -26.96 4.24 -11.11
CA GLU A 38 -27.22 2.80 -10.99
C GLU A 38 -26.34 2.16 -9.92
N ILE A 39 -26.90 1.18 -9.19
CA ILE A 39 -26.18 0.46 -8.14
C ILE A 39 -25.55 -0.79 -8.77
N PHE A 40 -24.24 -0.93 -8.57
CA PHE A 40 -23.45 -2.09 -8.97
C PHE A 40 -22.90 -2.82 -7.76
N ASN A 41 -22.98 -4.15 -7.79
CA ASN A 41 -22.23 -5.03 -6.90
C ASN A 41 -20.79 -5.16 -7.39
N GLN A 42 -19.84 -5.14 -6.47
CA GLN A 42 -18.42 -5.15 -6.77
C GLN A 42 -17.76 -6.43 -6.30
N ILE A 43 -16.89 -6.95 -7.15
CA ILE A 43 -15.94 -8.00 -6.80
C ILE A 43 -14.56 -7.54 -7.26
N ALA A 44 -13.65 -7.33 -6.32
CA ALA A 44 -12.30 -6.83 -6.59
C ALA A 44 -11.24 -7.88 -6.28
N LEU A 45 -10.37 -8.16 -7.24
CA LEU A 45 -9.16 -8.94 -7.04
C LEU A 45 -7.96 -8.01 -7.00
N ARG A 46 -7.15 -8.12 -5.95
CA ARG A 46 -5.98 -7.28 -5.71
C ARG A 46 -4.71 -8.11 -5.61
N PRO A 47 -4.19 -8.61 -6.74
CA PRO A 47 -2.90 -9.26 -6.73
C PRO A 47 -1.80 -8.23 -6.44
N GLU A 48 -0.83 -8.64 -5.64
CA GLU A 48 0.38 -7.88 -5.38
C GLU A 48 1.58 -8.75 -5.73
N PHE A 49 2.52 -8.16 -6.46
CA PHE A 49 3.75 -8.81 -6.90
C PHE A 49 4.95 -8.08 -6.33
N LYS A 50 5.93 -8.82 -5.83
CA LYS A 50 7.23 -8.31 -5.40
C LYS A 50 8.33 -8.97 -6.21
N LEU A 51 9.07 -8.16 -6.98
CA LEU A 51 10.20 -8.57 -7.80
C LEU A 51 11.45 -7.79 -7.37
N GLY A 52 12.23 -8.37 -6.46
CA GLY A 52 13.34 -7.66 -5.82
C GLY A 52 12.82 -6.47 -5.03
N SER A 53 13.33 -5.27 -5.33
CA SER A 53 12.87 -4.01 -4.72
C SER A 53 11.58 -3.47 -5.35
N LEU A 54 11.20 -3.92 -6.55
CA LEU A 54 9.98 -3.46 -7.20
C LEU A 54 8.76 -4.17 -6.61
N GLY A 55 7.75 -3.41 -6.19
CA GLY A 55 6.45 -3.93 -5.83
C GLY A 55 5.35 -3.30 -6.68
N ILE A 56 4.43 -4.13 -7.16
CA ILE A 56 3.29 -3.70 -7.98
C ILE A 56 2.03 -4.29 -7.38
N GLY A 57 1.08 -3.44 -7.00
CA GLY A 57 -0.27 -3.83 -6.62
C GLY A 57 -1.24 -3.49 -7.74
N LEU A 58 -2.17 -4.39 -8.04
CA LEU A 58 -3.26 -4.14 -8.98
C LEU A 58 -4.62 -4.08 -8.25
N ASP A 59 -5.58 -3.40 -8.85
CA ASP A 59 -6.99 -3.43 -8.44
C ASP A 59 -7.86 -3.78 -9.66
N LEU A 60 -8.24 -5.06 -9.71
CA LEU A 60 -9.04 -5.63 -10.79
C LEU A 60 -10.48 -5.77 -10.29
N VAL A 61 -11.25 -4.70 -10.43
CA VAL A 61 -12.66 -4.65 -10.01
C VAL A 61 -13.59 -5.03 -11.16
N LEU A 62 -14.60 -5.82 -10.84
CA LEU A 62 -15.73 -6.13 -11.68
C LEU A 62 -17.00 -5.54 -11.06
N TYR A 63 -17.78 -4.84 -11.87
CA TYR A 63 -19.07 -4.27 -11.51
C TYR A 63 -20.18 -5.07 -12.16
N VAL A 64 -21.11 -5.58 -11.35
CA VAL A 64 -22.27 -6.35 -11.79
C VAL A 64 -23.53 -5.60 -11.40
N ASP A 65 -24.38 -5.27 -12.38
CA ASP A 65 -25.65 -4.59 -12.13
C ASP A 65 -26.70 -5.55 -11.51
N ASN A 66 -27.90 -5.03 -11.25
CA ASN A 66 -29.00 -5.80 -10.68
C ASN A 66 -29.59 -6.86 -11.65
N GLU A 67 -29.32 -6.72 -12.95
CA GLU A 67 -29.77 -7.63 -14.00
C GLU A 67 -28.73 -8.73 -14.29
N GLY A 68 -27.55 -8.65 -13.66
CA GLY A 68 -26.45 -9.59 -13.81
C GLY A 68 -25.47 -9.25 -14.94
N ASN A 69 -25.59 -8.08 -15.58
CA ASN A 69 -24.64 -7.66 -16.61
C ASN A 69 -23.37 -7.09 -15.98
N ILE A 70 -22.24 -7.31 -16.65
CA ILE A 70 -20.94 -6.76 -16.27
C ILE A 70 -20.74 -5.43 -17.00
N ARG A 71 -20.40 -4.37 -16.27
CA ARG A 71 -20.02 -3.07 -16.85
C ARG A 71 -18.73 -3.21 -17.67
N LYS A 72 -18.76 -2.82 -18.94
CA LYS A 72 -17.66 -3.01 -19.90
C LYS A 72 -16.73 -1.81 -20.05
N ASP A 73 -17.22 -0.61 -19.75
CA ASP A 73 -16.57 0.70 -19.96
C ASP A 73 -15.28 0.94 -19.14
N GLU A 74 -14.68 -0.11 -18.58
CA GLU A 74 -13.56 -0.07 -17.64
C GLU A 74 -12.22 -0.49 -18.29
N TRP A 75 -12.20 -0.75 -19.61
CA TRP A 75 -11.07 -1.38 -20.30
C TRP A 75 -10.78 -0.80 -21.69
N ASP A 76 -11.45 0.27 -22.07
CA ASP A 76 -11.47 0.74 -23.46
C ASP A 76 -10.48 1.89 -23.70
N GLU A 77 -10.08 2.63 -22.66
CA GLU A 77 -9.12 3.73 -22.75
C GLU A 77 -7.77 3.40 -22.09
N ALA A 78 -6.69 3.99 -22.61
CA ALA A 78 -5.34 3.83 -22.05
C ALA A 78 -5.26 4.30 -20.57
N SER A 79 -6.05 5.30 -20.20
CA SER A 79 -6.22 5.79 -18.82
C SER A 79 -6.81 4.72 -17.90
N ASP A 80 -7.75 3.90 -18.39
CA ASP A 80 -8.42 2.88 -17.58
C ASP A 80 -7.46 1.79 -17.12
N PHE A 81 -6.44 1.49 -17.94
CA PHE A 81 -5.36 0.58 -17.57
C PHE A 81 -4.48 1.13 -16.45
N VAL A 82 -4.25 2.45 -16.42
CA VAL A 82 -3.50 3.10 -15.32
C VAL A 82 -4.27 2.95 -14.01
N ASP A 83 -5.60 3.07 -14.06
CA ASP A 83 -6.47 2.90 -12.91
C ASP A 83 -6.51 1.44 -12.39
N LYS A 84 -6.01 0.46 -13.14
CA LYS A 84 -5.83 -0.92 -12.62
C LYS A 84 -4.59 -1.06 -11.74
N PHE A 85 -3.69 -0.09 -11.71
CA PHE A 85 -2.56 -0.09 -10.78
C PHE A 85 -3.00 0.51 -9.45
N LEU A 86 -3.07 -0.36 -8.43
CA LEU A 86 -3.36 0.04 -7.07
C LEU A 86 -2.19 0.82 -6.46
N TYR A 87 -0.96 0.37 -6.70
CA TYR A 87 0.25 1.12 -6.38
C TYR A 87 1.46 0.59 -7.15
N ILE A 88 2.48 1.42 -7.26
CA ILE A 88 3.84 1.02 -7.63
C ILE A 88 4.77 1.47 -6.51
N ARG A 89 5.67 0.59 -6.09
CA ARG A 89 6.69 0.90 -5.09
C ARG A 89 8.07 0.43 -5.52
N TRP A 90 9.08 1.13 -5.04
CA TRP A 90 10.47 0.71 -5.13
C TRP A 90 11.09 0.76 -3.74
N GLY A 91 11.70 -0.35 -3.34
CA GLY A 91 12.35 -0.52 -2.05
C GLY A 91 11.36 -0.64 -0.88
N GLU A 92 11.93 -0.85 0.30
CA GLU A 92 11.29 -0.77 1.60
C GLU A 92 11.77 0.48 2.35
N LYS A 93 11.06 0.88 3.41
CA LYS A 93 11.45 2.02 4.24
C LYS A 93 12.86 1.93 4.83
N SER A 94 13.41 0.71 4.96
CA SER A 94 14.78 0.45 5.41
C SER A 94 15.85 0.64 4.34
N ASP A 95 15.47 0.73 3.06
CA ASP A 95 16.41 0.83 1.95
C ASP A 95 16.99 2.26 1.82
N PRO A 96 18.18 2.46 1.22
CA PRO A 96 18.80 3.77 1.08
C PRO A 96 17.93 4.81 0.37
N PHE A 97 17.08 4.34 -0.55
CA PHE A 97 16.07 5.13 -1.21
C PHE A 97 14.85 4.26 -1.48
N TRP A 98 13.67 4.81 -1.23
CA TRP A 98 12.41 4.10 -1.47
C TRP A 98 11.31 5.08 -1.86
N PHE A 99 10.33 4.59 -2.61
CA PHE A 99 9.11 5.32 -2.87
C PHE A 99 7.92 4.38 -3.03
N LYS A 100 6.72 4.91 -2.80
CA LYS A 100 5.43 4.31 -3.12
C LYS A 100 4.52 5.38 -3.69
N VAL A 101 3.95 5.12 -4.86
CA VAL A 101 2.95 5.97 -5.52
C VAL A 101 1.67 5.17 -5.77
N GLY A 102 0.51 5.79 -5.55
CA GLY A 102 -0.80 5.14 -5.66
C GLY A 102 -1.52 5.08 -4.32
N SER A 103 -2.06 3.91 -3.98
CA SER A 103 -2.69 3.66 -2.67
C SER A 103 -1.65 3.65 -1.55
N LEU A 104 -2.00 4.35 -0.48
CA LEU A 104 -1.26 4.45 0.75
C LEU A 104 -2.14 3.90 1.85
N GLU A 105 -1.63 2.91 2.59
CA GLU A 105 -2.31 2.24 3.70
C GLU A 105 -1.39 2.23 4.90
N GLY A 106 -1.87 2.70 6.05
CA GLY A 106 -1.13 2.70 7.31
C GLY A 106 0.14 3.55 7.32
N VAL A 107 0.23 4.58 6.48
CA VAL A 107 1.44 5.40 6.39
C VAL A 107 1.66 6.18 7.68
N THR A 108 2.85 5.99 8.24
CA THR A 108 3.34 6.65 9.45
C THR A 108 4.63 7.40 9.12
N LEU A 109 4.78 8.63 9.62
CA LEU A 109 5.91 9.52 9.37
C LEU A 109 6.46 10.09 10.68
N GLY A 110 7.78 10.26 10.74
CA GLY A 110 8.45 10.83 11.90
C GLY A 110 8.17 10.03 13.17
N TYR A 111 8.24 8.70 13.09
CA TYR A 111 7.88 7.77 14.18
C TYR A 111 6.44 7.93 14.71
N GLY A 112 5.55 8.53 13.92
CA GLY A 112 4.17 8.80 14.31
C GLY A 112 3.92 10.19 14.88
N GLY A 113 4.97 11.00 15.11
CA GLY A 113 4.82 12.36 15.63
C GLY A 113 4.22 13.34 14.61
N LEU A 114 4.42 13.09 13.30
CA LEU A 114 3.89 13.93 12.23
C LEU A 114 2.61 13.36 11.62
N LEU A 115 2.62 12.05 11.34
CA LEU A 115 1.50 11.34 10.74
C LEU A 115 1.51 9.91 11.26
N SER A 116 0.35 9.38 11.61
CA SER A 116 0.21 8.00 12.07
C SER A 116 -0.99 7.35 11.40
N GLY A 117 -0.79 6.16 10.84
CA GLY A 117 -1.87 5.33 10.29
C GLY A 117 -2.65 5.95 9.13
N TYR A 118 -2.07 6.88 8.37
CA TYR A 118 -2.78 7.51 7.25
C TYR A 118 -3.11 6.50 6.16
N SER A 119 -4.32 6.59 5.62
CA SER A 119 -4.69 5.87 4.41
C SER A 119 -5.54 6.73 3.49
N ASN A 120 -5.25 6.69 2.19
CA ASN A 120 -6.09 7.30 1.16
C ASN A 120 -7.07 6.31 0.52
N MET A 121 -7.24 5.13 1.13
CA MET A 121 -8.12 4.05 0.66
C MET A 121 -9.51 4.05 1.32
N MET A 122 -9.78 4.96 2.26
CA MET A 122 -11.04 4.96 3.02
C MET A 122 -12.28 5.22 2.17
N GLU A 123 -12.16 6.03 1.12
CA GLU A 123 -13.25 6.35 0.17
C GLU A 123 -13.14 5.53 -1.11
N PHE A 124 -12.22 4.56 -1.15
CA PHE A 124 -12.02 3.69 -2.28
C PHE A 124 -13.19 2.68 -2.37
N PRO A 125 -13.70 2.36 -3.58
CA PRO A 125 -13.25 2.83 -4.89
C PRO A 125 -13.91 4.11 -5.39
N SER A 126 -14.91 4.65 -4.68
CA SER A 126 -15.68 5.82 -5.12
C SER A 126 -14.82 7.06 -5.38
N ILE A 127 -13.78 7.27 -4.57
CA ILE A 127 -12.81 8.36 -4.78
C ILE A 127 -11.41 7.75 -4.82
N ARG A 128 -10.81 7.75 -6.03
CA ARG A 128 -9.45 7.25 -6.27
C ARG A 128 -8.42 8.36 -6.11
N ARG A 129 -7.80 8.43 -4.93
CA ARG A 129 -6.67 9.33 -4.65
C ARG A 129 -5.35 8.65 -4.98
N VAL A 130 -4.39 9.38 -5.53
CA VAL A 130 -3.05 8.88 -5.81
C VAL A 130 -2.07 9.57 -4.88
N GLY A 131 -1.65 8.89 -3.83
CA GLY A 131 -0.66 9.42 -2.88
C GLY A 131 0.77 9.19 -3.34
N LEU A 132 1.70 9.90 -2.73
CA LEU A 132 3.14 9.67 -2.84
C LEU A 132 3.73 9.61 -1.44
N ASN A 133 4.52 8.58 -1.18
CA ASN A 133 5.35 8.48 0.01
C ASN A 133 6.75 8.09 -0.43
N THR A 134 7.77 8.87 -0.07
CA THR A 134 9.15 8.65 -0.53
C THR A 134 10.15 9.03 0.53
N GLY A 135 11.33 8.43 0.52
CA GLY A 135 12.36 8.76 1.47
C GLY A 135 13.75 8.27 1.06
N ALA A 136 14.74 8.80 1.76
CA ALA A 136 16.13 8.40 1.63
C ALA A 136 16.78 8.26 3.01
N ASN A 137 17.55 7.19 3.21
CA ASN A 137 18.24 6.86 4.45
C ASN A 137 19.77 6.97 4.25
N PHE A 138 20.41 7.70 5.16
CA PHE A 138 21.83 7.99 5.22
C PHE A 138 22.39 7.52 6.58
N GLY A 139 22.53 6.21 6.74
CA GLY A 139 22.93 5.60 8.02
C GLY A 139 21.88 5.87 9.10
N ASN A 140 22.25 6.66 10.12
CA ASN A 140 21.36 6.96 11.25
C ASN A 140 20.41 8.14 11.00
N PHE A 141 20.48 8.77 9.83
CA PHE A 141 19.63 9.89 9.45
C PHE A 141 18.76 9.50 8.25
N GLY A 142 17.49 9.93 8.24
CA GLY A 142 16.58 9.68 7.14
C GLY A 142 15.68 10.88 6.88
N THR A 143 15.32 11.07 5.61
CA THR A 143 14.35 12.08 5.18
C THR A 143 13.16 11.38 4.54
N GLU A 144 11.95 11.78 4.92
CA GLU A 144 10.69 11.28 4.33
C GLU A 144 9.87 12.47 3.80
N LEU A 145 9.23 12.27 2.65
CA LEU A 145 8.26 13.19 2.04
C LEU A 145 6.96 12.46 1.76
N PHE A 146 5.86 13.17 1.95
CA PHE A 146 4.53 12.58 1.83
C PHE A 146 3.53 13.56 1.21
N PHE A 147 2.71 13.03 0.31
CA PHE A 147 1.59 13.70 -0.31
C PHE A 147 0.37 12.78 -0.29
N SER A 148 -0.75 13.29 0.23
CA SER A 148 -2.02 12.57 0.30
C SER A 148 -2.61 12.30 -1.09
N ASN A 149 -2.46 13.26 -2.00
CA ASN A 149 -2.93 13.20 -3.38
C ASN A 149 -2.05 14.07 -4.30
N VAL A 150 -1.38 13.45 -5.26
CA VAL A 150 -0.53 14.15 -6.25
C VAL A 150 -1.33 14.67 -7.45
N LYS A 151 -2.54 14.11 -7.71
CA LYS A 151 -3.41 14.56 -8.82
C LYS A 151 -3.95 15.98 -8.60
N ASP A 152 -3.99 16.46 -7.35
CA ASP A 152 -4.47 17.81 -7.03
C ASP A 152 -3.51 18.90 -7.53
N PHE A 153 -2.23 18.55 -7.77
CA PHE A 153 -1.21 19.51 -8.18
C PHE A 153 -1.24 19.86 -9.69
N THR A 154 -1.75 18.95 -10.52
CA THR A 154 -1.85 19.17 -11.99
C THR A 154 -3.13 19.90 -12.40
N ARG A 155 -4.00 20.23 -11.44
CA ARG A 155 -5.28 20.92 -11.65
C ARG A 155 -5.24 22.41 -11.25
N GLY A 156 -4.09 22.89 -10.78
CA GLY A 156 -3.84 24.30 -10.43
C GLY A 156 -3.18 25.09 -11.54
#